data_AF-A0A3B9X1A8-F1
#
_entry.id   AF-A0A3B9X1A8-F1
#
_cell.length_a   1.000
_cell.length_b   1.000
_cell.length_c   1.000
_cell.angle_alpha   90.00
_cell.angle_beta   90.00
_cell.angle_gamma   90.00
#
_symmetry.space_group_name_H-M   'P 1'
#
loop_
_entity.id
_entity.type
_entity.pdbx_description
1 polymer ?
#
loop_
_entity_poly.entity_id
_entity_poly.type
_entity_poly.pdbx_seq_one_letter_code
_entity_poly.pdbx_strand_id
1 'polypeptide(L)'
;AKPDHKPLPDDIRQLFPSEFELTEELGWVPKGWEAMPVSKIIDINPKVSLPKGVVAKFADMKALPTTGYSVTGVIEKAYSGGAKFQNGDVLLARITPCLENGKTGIVDFLNGNEAGFGSTEFITMRKKESIETSFIACLARDANFRKHCMQSMVGSSGRQRVQNACFDAYYMPIPGSEEILMLFSKMTSANFLKMSINRLESQSLTNLRDTLLPKLISGELRLPSEALADAEQQLYTFDKGASMTPTDMKHIRHQLNWSQEFLARQLGISLRSISRYEAGHTQIPSPVDIAVRSFLKGNRGQGYFGRK
;
A
#
# COMPACT_ATOMS: atom_id res chain seq x y z
N ALA A 1 0.71 -8.21 -37.65
CA ALA A 1 -0.38 -8.05 -36.66
C ALA A 1 -0.87 -9.42 -36.23
N LYS A 2 -0.98 -9.71 -34.92
CA LYS A 2 -1.60 -10.96 -34.47
C LYS A 2 -3.09 -10.94 -34.86
N PRO A 3 -3.62 -12.01 -35.49
CA PRO A 3 -4.92 -11.97 -36.16
C PRO A 3 -6.15 -11.79 -35.26
N ASP A 4 -6.01 -11.90 -33.93
CA ASP A 4 -7.15 -11.89 -32.98
C ASP A 4 -7.16 -10.72 -31.97
N HIS A 5 -6.45 -9.62 -32.24
CA HIS A 5 -6.44 -8.50 -31.29
C HIS A 5 -7.73 -7.65 -31.38
N LYS A 6 -8.64 -7.81 -30.41
CA LYS A 6 -9.81 -6.93 -30.24
C LYS A 6 -9.40 -5.61 -29.56
N PRO A 7 -9.78 -4.44 -30.09
CA PRO A 7 -9.52 -3.16 -29.43
C PRO A 7 -10.30 -3.04 -28.12
N LEU A 8 -9.88 -2.11 -27.26
CA LEU A 8 -10.61 -1.77 -26.03
C LEU A 8 -12.05 -1.31 -26.34
N PRO A 9 -13.00 -1.47 -25.40
CA PRO A 9 -14.35 -0.91 -25.49
C PRO A 9 -14.35 0.58 -25.83
N ASP A 10 -15.36 1.04 -26.57
CA ASP A 10 -15.42 2.40 -27.13
C ASP A 10 -15.40 3.52 -26.08
N ASP A 11 -16.13 3.31 -24.99
CA ASP A 11 -16.19 4.17 -23.81
C ASP A 11 -14.83 4.29 -23.12
N ILE A 12 -14.05 3.21 -23.10
CA ILE A 12 -12.69 3.20 -22.57
C ILE A 12 -11.72 3.88 -23.54
N ARG A 13 -11.85 3.64 -24.86
CA ARG A 13 -10.99 4.24 -25.89
C ARG A 13 -11.03 5.77 -25.90
N GLN A 14 -12.19 6.37 -25.63
CA GLN A 14 -12.35 7.83 -25.56
C GLN A 14 -11.61 8.49 -24.39
N LEU A 15 -11.13 7.73 -23.40
CA LEU A 15 -10.38 8.24 -22.24
C LEU A 15 -8.87 8.38 -22.52
N PHE A 16 -8.40 7.94 -23.69
CA PHE A 16 -6.99 7.96 -24.09
C PHE A 16 -6.76 9.07 -25.14
N PRO A 17 -5.49 9.43 -25.45
CA PRO A 17 -5.16 10.33 -26.55
C PRO A 17 -5.92 9.95 -27.83
N SER A 18 -6.10 10.92 -28.74
CA SER A 18 -6.93 10.80 -29.95
C SER A 18 -6.51 9.69 -30.93
N GLU A 19 -5.44 8.97 -30.64
CA GLU A 19 -4.82 7.95 -31.48
C GLU A 19 -4.03 6.93 -30.64
N PHE A 20 -3.95 5.70 -31.15
CA PHE A 20 -3.12 4.61 -30.63
C PHE A 20 -1.99 4.33 -31.62
N GLU A 21 -0.86 3.84 -31.12
CA GLU A 21 0.26 3.36 -31.94
C GLU A 21 0.54 1.88 -31.67
N LEU A 22 1.07 1.19 -32.68
CA LEU A 22 1.37 -0.23 -32.57
C LEU A 22 2.81 -0.42 -32.06
N THR A 23 2.94 -1.14 -30.95
CA THR A 23 4.22 -1.61 -30.40
C THR A 23 4.39 -3.11 -30.67
N GLU A 24 5.62 -3.58 -30.76
CA GLU A 24 5.90 -5.01 -30.99
C GLU A 24 5.51 -5.85 -29.77
N GLU A 25 5.70 -5.30 -28.58
CA GLU A 25 5.57 -5.99 -27.30
C GLU A 25 4.12 -6.06 -26.81
N LEU A 26 3.39 -4.94 -26.91
CA LEU A 26 2.05 -4.79 -26.33
C LEU A 26 0.94 -4.61 -27.36
N GLY A 27 1.29 -4.49 -28.65
CA GLY A 27 0.31 -4.17 -29.69
C GLY A 27 -0.14 -2.71 -29.56
N TRP A 28 -1.45 -2.46 -29.65
CA TRP A 28 -1.98 -1.10 -29.66
C TRP A 28 -1.92 -0.46 -28.28
N VAL A 29 -1.07 0.57 -28.14
CA VAL A 29 -0.96 1.38 -26.93
C VAL A 29 -1.36 2.83 -27.23
N PRO A 30 -1.82 3.59 -26.23
CA PRO A 30 -2.10 5.01 -26.41
C PRO A 30 -0.87 5.73 -26.96
N LYS A 31 -1.02 6.61 -27.96
CA LYS A 31 0.13 7.29 -28.57
C LYS A 31 0.93 8.07 -27.53
N GLY A 32 2.26 7.95 -27.59
CA GLY A 32 3.18 8.58 -26.64
C GLY A 32 3.30 7.82 -25.31
N TRP A 33 2.74 6.61 -25.21
CA TRP A 33 3.02 5.69 -24.12
C TRP A 33 4.08 4.70 -24.56
N GLU A 34 5.07 4.47 -23.70
CA GLU A 34 6.19 3.59 -24.00
C GLU A 34 5.91 2.18 -23.44
N ALA A 35 6.15 1.15 -24.25
CA ALA A 35 6.11 -0.24 -23.79
C ALA A 35 7.40 -0.56 -23.03
N MET A 36 7.34 -0.56 -21.70
CA MET A 36 8.51 -0.78 -20.85
C MET A 36 8.40 -2.08 -20.05
N PRO A 37 9.48 -2.87 -19.92
CA PRO A 37 9.48 -4.02 -19.05
C PRO A 37 9.46 -3.59 -17.57
N VAL A 38 8.81 -4.39 -16.72
CA VAL A 38 8.63 -4.09 -15.28
C VAL A 38 9.96 -3.84 -14.57
N SER A 39 11.02 -4.56 -14.91
CA SER A 39 12.36 -4.36 -14.33
C SER A 39 12.96 -2.97 -14.62
N LYS A 40 12.52 -2.26 -15.66
CA LYS A 40 12.97 -0.90 -15.98
C LYS A 40 12.25 0.16 -15.16
N ILE A 41 10.99 -0.06 -14.81
CA ILE A 41 10.16 0.89 -14.03
C ILE A 41 10.14 0.62 -12.53
N ILE A 42 10.42 -0.60 -12.09
CA ILE A 42 10.45 -1.00 -10.68
C ILE A 42 11.81 -1.63 -10.40
N ASP A 43 12.42 -1.29 -9.26
CA ASP A 43 13.64 -1.94 -8.82
C ASP A 43 13.31 -3.28 -8.13
N ILE A 44 13.83 -4.38 -8.68
CA ILE A 44 13.50 -5.74 -8.25
C ILE A 44 14.67 -6.31 -7.44
N ASN A 45 14.37 -6.68 -6.20
CA ASN A 45 15.34 -7.09 -5.17
C ASN A 45 16.48 -6.07 -5.02
N PRO A 46 16.16 -4.79 -4.72
CA PRO A 46 17.16 -3.74 -4.51
C PRO A 46 18.19 -4.15 -3.47
N LYS A 47 19.43 -3.68 -3.62
CA LYS A 47 20.48 -3.90 -2.63
C LYS A 47 20.18 -3.07 -1.37
N VAL A 48 20.18 -3.75 -0.22
CA VAL A 48 20.05 -3.11 1.09
C VAL A 48 21.19 -3.57 2.00
N SER A 49 21.85 -2.61 2.65
CA SER A 49 22.90 -2.91 3.62
C SER A 49 22.30 -3.38 4.93
N LEU A 50 22.69 -4.57 5.37
CA LEU A 50 22.34 -5.13 6.67
C LEU A 50 23.40 -6.21 6.99
N PRO A 51 24.36 -5.93 7.89
CA PRO A 51 25.41 -6.87 8.25
C PRO A 51 24.86 -8.09 9.00
N LYS A 52 25.50 -9.26 8.84
CA LYS A 52 25.15 -10.46 9.60
C LYS A 52 25.30 -10.21 11.10
N GLY A 53 24.39 -10.76 11.90
CA GLY A 53 24.38 -10.62 13.35
C GLY A 53 23.68 -9.36 13.88
N VAL A 54 23.46 -8.34 13.05
CA VAL A 54 22.72 -7.13 13.46
C VAL A 54 21.26 -7.49 13.73
N VAL A 55 20.75 -7.12 14.90
CA VAL A 55 19.34 -7.27 15.25
C VAL A 55 18.53 -6.26 14.45
N ALA A 56 17.54 -6.76 13.70
CA ALA A 56 16.66 -5.95 12.87
C ALA A 56 15.26 -6.56 12.84
N LYS A 57 14.29 -5.77 12.36
CA LYS A 57 12.91 -6.22 12.18
C LYS A 57 12.84 -7.30 11.09
N PHE A 58 12.14 -8.38 11.42
CA PHE A 58 11.99 -9.59 10.63
C PHE A 58 10.52 -9.88 10.33
N ALA A 59 10.22 -10.08 9.05
CA ALA A 59 8.91 -10.52 8.57
C ALA A 59 9.02 -11.91 7.90
N ASP A 60 8.30 -12.91 8.42
CA ASP A 60 8.24 -14.24 7.81
C ASP A 60 7.11 -14.35 6.77
N MET A 61 6.95 -15.52 6.15
CA MET A 61 5.93 -15.70 5.12
C MET A 61 4.48 -15.64 5.64
N LYS A 62 4.22 -15.83 6.95
CA LYS A 62 2.87 -15.64 7.50
C LYS A 62 2.55 -14.16 7.75
N ALA A 63 3.58 -13.31 7.83
CA ALA A 63 3.42 -11.87 7.98
C ALA A 63 2.77 -11.19 6.77
N LEU A 64 2.88 -11.78 5.56
CA LEU A 64 2.27 -11.23 4.35
C LEU A 64 0.79 -11.59 4.25
N PRO A 65 -0.11 -10.61 4.08
CA PRO A 65 -1.53 -10.85 3.97
C PRO A 65 -1.96 -11.23 2.55
N THR A 66 -3.10 -11.91 2.44
CA THR A 66 -3.80 -12.17 1.18
C THR A 66 -4.83 -11.07 0.85
N THR A 67 -5.27 -10.32 1.86
CA THR A 67 -6.20 -9.18 1.75
C THR A 67 -5.62 -7.94 2.46
N GLY A 68 -5.80 -6.75 1.88
CA GLY A 68 -5.10 -5.54 2.36
C GLY A 68 -3.57 -5.66 2.25
N TYR A 69 -2.76 -4.69 2.67
CA TYR A 69 -1.30 -4.71 2.43
C TYR A 69 -0.47 -4.66 3.72
N SER A 70 -1.15 -4.70 4.86
CA SER A 70 -0.55 -4.58 6.18
C SER A 70 0.28 -5.81 6.55
N VAL A 71 1.58 -5.63 6.73
CA VAL A 71 2.45 -6.69 7.27
C VAL A 71 2.28 -6.74 8.80
N THR A 72 2.06 -7.94 9.35
CA THR A 72 1.81 -8.14 10.78
C THR A 72 2.73 -9.22 11.37
N GLY A 73 2.81 -9.31 12.70
CA GLY A 73 3.65 -10.33 13.36
C GLY A 73 5.16 -10.14 13.13
N VAL A 74 5.58 -8.90 12.88
CA VAL A 74 7.00 -8.53 12.76
C VAL A 74 7.67 -8.69 14.12
N ILE A 75 8.84 -9.33 14.14
CA ILE A 75 9.65 -9.52 15.36
C ILE A 75 11.05 -8.94 15.16
N GLU A 76 11.84 -8.84 16.22
CA GLU A 76 13.27 -8.53 16.11
C GLU A 76 14.10 -9.81 16.13
N LYS A 77 15.07 -9.91 15.21
CA LYS A 77 15.97 -11.06 15.12
C LYS A 77 17.32 -10.65 14.53
N ALA A 78 18.39 -11.30 14.96
CA ALA A 78 19.70 -11.15 14.34
C ALA A 78 19.68 -11.59 12.87
N TYR A 79 20.15 -10.73 11.97
CA TYR A 79 20.19 -11.00 10.54
C TYR A 79 21.10 -12.20 10.25
N SER A 80 20.51 -13.24 9.65
CA SER A 80 21.19 -14.51 9.33
C SER A 80 21.03 -14.92 7.86
N GLY A 81 20.36 -14.10 7.05
CA GLY A 81 19.98 -14.40 5.67
C GLY A 81 18.51 -14.06 5.41
N GLY A 82 18.11 -14.02 4.14
CA GLY A 82 16.77 -13.61 3.74
C GLY A 82 16.74 -12.39 2.84
N ALA A 83 15.56 -12.11 2.28
CA ALA A 83 15.33 -10.89 1.51
C ALA A 83 15.43 -9.68 2.43
N LYS A 84 16.05 -8.61 1.94
CA LYS A 84 16.18 -7.34 2.66
C LYS A 84 15.25 -6.31 2.04
N PHE A 85 14.81 -5.37 2.86
CA PHE A 85 13.88 -4.33 2.46
C PHE A 85 14.02 -3.10 3.33
N GLN A 86 13.47 -1.99 2.85
CA GLN A 86 13.36 -0.71 3.55
C GLN A 86 11.91 -0.25 3.54
N ASN A 87 11.63 0.82 4.29
CA ASN A 87 10.31 1.41 4.35
C ASN A 87 9.83 1.84 2.95
N GLY A 88 8.57 1.55 2.61
CA GLY A 88 7.96 1.81 1.30
C GLY A 88 8.14 0.70 0.26
N ASP A 89 8.93 -0.34 0.54
CA ASP A 89 9.04 -1.50 -0.35
C ASP A 89 7.75 -2.33 -0.36
N VAL A 90 7.45 -2.96 -1.49
CA VAL A 90 6.39 -3.98 -1.62
C VAL A 90 7.04 -5.36 -1.60
N LEU A 91 6.58 -6.23 -0.72
CA LEU A 91 7.02 -7.62 -0.61
C LEU A 91 6.01 -8.51 -1.34
N LEU A 92 6.45 -9.21 -2.37
CA LEU A 92 5.68 -10.21 -3.11
C LEU A 92 6.18 -11.61 -2.77
N ALA A 93 5.29 -12.56 -2.53
CA ALA A 93 5.68 -13.95 -2.35
C ALA A 93 6.24 -14.56 -3.66
N ARG A 94 7.38 -15.24 -3.57
CA ARG A 94 8.06 -15.91 -4.70
C ARG A 94 7.53 -17.31 -5.00
N ILE A 95 6.96 -17.97 -3.99
CA ILE A 95 6.77 -19.42 -3.95
C ILE A 95 5.29 -19.83 -3.95
N THR A 96 4.97 -20.99 -4.53
CA THR A 96 3.66 -21.64 -4.43
C THR A 96 3.38 -22.15 -3.00
N PRO A 97 2.13 -22.10 -2.50
CA PRO A 97 0.95 -21.43 -3.07
C PRO A 97 0.86 -19.95 -2.64
N CYS A 98 1.89 -19.40 -2.01
CA CYS A 98 1.84 -18.04 -1.46
C CYS A 98 1.63 -16.97 -2.55
N LEU A 99 2.30 -17.11 -3.72
CA LEU A 99 2.04 -16.23 -4.86
C LEU A 99 0.63 -16.44 -5.42
N GLU A 100 0.15 -17.68 -5.52
CA GLU A 100 -1.20 -18.06 -6.01
C GLU A 100 -2.32 -17.52 -5.10
N ASN A 101 -2.03 -17.31 -3.83
CA ASN A 101 -2.93 -16.68 -2.88
C ASN A 101 -2.79 -15.15 -2.83
N GLY A 102 -1.86 -14.57 -3.60
CA GLY A 102 -1.68 -13.12 -3.69
C GLY A 102 -1.02 -12.49 -2.47
N LYS A 103 -0.23 -13.27 -1.73
CA LYS A 103 0.50 -12.76 -0.56
C LYS A 103 1.42 -11.62 -0.95
N THR A 104 1.03 -10.44 -0.51
CA THR A 104 1.66 -9.16 -0.84
C THR A 104 1.54 -8.24 0.35
N GLY A 105 2.62 -7.58 0.74
CA GLY A 105 2.60 -6.61 1.84
C GLY A 105 3.43 -5.37 1.53
N ILE A 106 3.08 -4.24 2.14
CA ILE A 106 3.88 -3.01 2.10
C ILE A 106 4.67 -2.93 3.39
N VAL A 107 5.96 -2.61 3.28
CA VAL A 107 6.81 -2.34 4.43
C VAL A 107 6.53 -0.93 4.92
N ASP A 108 5.72 -0.81 5.97
CA ASP A 108 5.35 0.46 6.60
C ASP A 108 5.58 0.45 8.14
N PHE A 109 6.38 -0.50 8.61
CA PHE A 109 6.66 -0.77 10.03
C PHE A 109 8.13 -0.49 10.41
N LEU A 110 8.95 -0.03 9.48
CA LEU A 110 10.34 0.39 9.72
C LEU A 110 10.38 1.91 9.96
N ASN A 111 11.31 2.38 10.79
CA ASN A 111 11.46 3.81 11.04
C ASN A 111 12.56 4.41 10.16
N GLY A 112 12.32 5.60 9.60
CA GLY A 112 13.34 6.33 8.84
C GLY A 112 13.99 5.47 7.75
N ASN A 113 15.32 5.36 7.80
CA ASN A 113 16.11 4.59 6.84
C ASN A 113 16.54 3.21 7.37
N GLU A 114 15.87 2.68 8.40
CA GLU A 114 16.10 1.34 8.92
C GLU A 114 15.98 0.29 7.80
N ALA A 115 16.86 -0.73 7.86
CA ALA A 115 16.74 -1.91 7.03
C ALA A 115 16.06 -3.03 7.83
N GLY A 116 15.12 -3.72 7.18
CA GLY A 116 14.53 -4.95 7.67
C GLY A 116 14.92 -6.13 6.79
N PHE A 117 14.56 -7.32 7.25
CA PHE A 117 14.71 -8.54 6.46
C PHE A 117 13.55 -9.50 6.65
N GLY A 118 13.47 -10.53 5.82
CA GLY A 118 12.38 -11.47 5.88
C GLY A 118 12.70 -12.80 5.25
N SER A 119 11.65 -13.55 4.94
CA SER A 119 11.76 -14.83 4.24
C SER A 119 12.67 -14.73 3.00
N THR A 120 13.44 -15.78 2.72
CA THR A 120 14.16 -15.92 1.44
C THR A 120 13.21 -16.02 0.24
N GLU A 121 11.94 -16.32 0.51
CA GLU A 121 10.88 -16.49 -0.48
C GLU A 121 10.14 -15.17 -0.79
N PHE A 122 10.71 -14.02 -0.42
CA PHE A 122 10.21 -12.72 -0.86
C PHE A 122 10.91 -12.24 -2.12
N ILE A 123 10.15 -11.47 -2.91
CA ILE A 123 10.67 -10.57 -3.93
C ILE A 123 10.39 -9.16 -3.41
N THR A 124 11.45 -8.39 -3.21
CA THR A 124 11.32 -6.99 -2.78
C THR A 124 11.16 -6.13 -4.03
N MET A 125 10.11 -5.32 -4.10
CA MET A 125 9.81 -4.43 -5.23
C MET A 125 9.83 -2.99 -4.72
N ARG A 126 10.70 -2.16 -5.29
CA ARG A 126 10.90 -0.77 -4.85
C ARG A 126 10.62 0.22 -5.96
N LYS A 127 10.05 1.35 -5.58
CA LYS A 127 9.78 2.45 -6.50
C LYS A 127 11.03 3.04 -7.14
N LYS A 128 10.88 3.42 -8.42
CA LYS A 128 11.72 4.39 -9.12
C LYS A 128 10.94 5.71 -9.24
N GLU A 129 11.61 6.79 -9.62
CA GLU A 129 11.11 8.16 -9.46
C GLU A 129 9.67 8.42 -9.95
N SER A 130 9.28 7.87 -11.11
CA SER A 130 7.96 8.12 -11.70
C SER A 130 6.83 7.22 -11.19
N ILE A 131 7.13 6.16 -10.43
CA ILE A 131 6.16 5.14 -10.03
C ILE A 131 6.06 5.07 -8.51
N GLU A 132 4.89 5.32 -7.95
CA GLU A 132 4.69 5.28 -6.49
C GLU A 132 4.40 3.87 -5.95
N THR A 133 4.66 3.65 -4.65
CA THR A 133 4.47 2.35 -3.98
C THR A 133 3.06 1.79 -4.15
N SER A 134 2.03 2.65 -4.19
CA SER A 134 0.64 2.24 -4.40
C SER A 134 0.43 1.55 -5.75
N PHE A 135 1.08 2.03 -6.81
CA PHE A 135 1.05 1.41 -8.13
C PHE A 135 1.67 0.02 -8.09
N ILE A 136 2.83 -0.11 -7.46
CA ILE A 136 3.55 -1.38 -7.32
C ILE A 136 2.70 -2.39 -6.54
N ALA A 137 2.06 -1.95 -5.45
CA ALA A 137 1.20 -2.80 -4.64
C ALA A 137 -0.02 -3.30 -5.43
N CYS A 138 -0.66 -2.42 -6.22
CA CYS A 138 -1.74 -2.80 -7.13
C CYS A 138 -1.26 -3.80 -8.20
N LEU A 139 -0.13 -3.52 -8.86
CA LEU A 139 0.46 -4.39 -9.88
C LEU A 139 0.79 -5.77 -9.32
N ALA A 140 1.40 -5.83 -8.14
CA ALA A 140 1.77 -7.08 -7.48
C ALA A 140 0.55 -8.00 -7.21
N ARG A 141 -0.65 -7.44 -7.15
CA ARG A 141 -1.91 -8.18 -7.02
C ARG A 141 -2.74 -8.30 -8.30
N ASP A 142 -2.34 -7.63 -9.36
CA ASP A 142 -3.01 -7.75 -10.65
C ASP A 142 -3.01 -9.21 -11.13
N ALA A 143 -4.15 -9.64 -11.67
CA ALA A 143 -4.35 -11.03 -12.06
C ALA A 143 -3.46 -11.43 -13.23
N ASN A 144 -3.25 -10.54 -14.21
CA ASN A 144 -2.43 -10.82 -15.37
C ASN A 144 -0.94 -10.85 -15.00
N PHE A 145 -0.49 -9.89 -14.19
CA PHE A 145 0.88 -9.87 -13.68
C PHE A 145 1.20 -11.11 -12.84
N ARG A 146 0.31 -11.49 -11.92
CA ARG A 146 0.49 -12.71 -11.11
C ARG A 146 0.47 -13.97 -11.97
N LYS A 147 -0.43 -14.05 -12.94
CA LYS A 147 -0.48 -15.18 -13.89
C LYS A 147 0.84 -15.32 -14.66
N HIS A 148 1.38 -14.22 -15.16
CA HIS A 148 2.70 -14.21 -15.81
C HIS A 148 3.82 -14.68 -14.87
N CYS A 149 3.84 -14.19 -13.63
CA CYS A 149 4.80 -14.65 -12.63
C CYS A 149 4.67 -16.16 -12.35
N MET A 150 3.45 -16.68 -12.23
CA MET A 150 3.18 -18.11 -12.04
C MET A 150 3.67 -18.95 -13.22
N GLN A 151 3.50 -18.46 -14.45
CA GLN A 151 3.99 -19.14 -15.67
C GLN A 151 5.52 -19.25 -15.73
N SER A 152 6.24 -18.36 -15.04
CA SER A 152 7.71 -18.41 -14.95
C SER A 152 8.25 -19.37 -13.90
N MET A 153 7.38 -19.97 -13.08
CA MET A 153 7.83 -20.71 -11.92
C MET A 153 8.52 -22.03 -12.28
N VAL A 154 9.61 -22.33 -11.59
CA VAL A 154 10.36 -23.59 -11.72
C VAL A 154 10.52 -24.27 -10.37
N GLY A 155 10.67 -25.59 -10.36
CA GLY A 155 10.84 -26.41 -9.16
C GLY A 155 9.94 -27.63 -9.17
N SER A 156 10.01 -28.43 -8.09
CA SER A 156 9.15 -29.60 -7.88
C SER A 156 7.70 -29.19 -7.59
N SER A 157 6.76 -30.11 -7.87
CA SER A 157 5.34 -29.93 -7.55
C SER A 157 5.14 -29.45 -6.10
N GLY A 158 4.29 -28.42 -5.91
CA GLY A 158 4.03 -27.79 -4.62
C GLY A 158 5.12 -26.86 -4.08
N ARG A 159 6.29 -26.77 -4.75
CA ARG A 159 7.40 -25.88 -4.35
C ARG A 159 8.08 -25.20 -5.52
N GLN A 160 7.28 -24.54 -6.35
CA GLN A 160 7.77 -23.78 -7.50
C GLN A 160 8.02 -22.31 -7.14
N ARG A 161 8.99 -21.69 -7.81
CA ARG A 161 9.45 -20.31 -7.54
C ARG A 161 9.57 -19.48 -8.79
N VAL A 162 9.06 -18.24 -8.70
CA VAL A 162 9.23 -17.22 -9.74
C VAL A 162 10.71 -16.99 -10.03
N GLN A 163 11.04 -16.90 -11.32
CA GLN A 163 12.38 -16.53 -11.78
C GLN A 163 12.41 -15.03 -12.06
N ASN A 164 13.45 -14.32 -11.57
CA ASN A 164 13.55 -12.87 -11.73
C ASN A 164 13.48 -12.40 -13.19
N ALA A 165 13.94 -13.23 -14.15
CA ALA A 165 13.86 -12.93 -15.57
C ALA A 165 12.43 -12.68 -16.08
N CYS A 166 11.39 -13.13 -15.35
CA CYS A 166 10.01 -12.87 -15.75
C CYS A 166 9.66 -11.37 -15.73
N PHE A 167 10.35 -10.57 -14.89
CA PHE A 167 10.10 -9.12 -14.79
C PHE A 167 10.67 -8.34 -15.98
N ASP A 168 11.67 -8.89 -16.67
CA ASP A 168 12.17 -8.36 -17.95
C ASP A 168 11.23 -8.72 -19.12
N ALA A 169 10.42 -9.76 -18.95
CA ALA A 169 9.50 -10.27 -19.98
C ALA A 169 8.06 -9.78 -19.82
N TYR A 170 7.72 -9.05 -18.75
CA TYR A 170 6.41 -8.45 -18.56
C TYR A 170 6.46 -6.96 -18.91
N TYR A 171 5.87 -6.60 -20.04
CA TYR A 171 5.81 -5.23 -20.53
C TYR A 171 4.54 -4.55 -20.05
N MET A 172 4.66 -3.25 -19.78
CA MET A 172 3.55 -2.39 -19.40
C MET A 172 3.57 -1.11 -20.23
N PRO A 173 2.40 -0.59 -20.62
CA PRO A 173 2.33 0.69 -21.30
C PRO A 173 2.48 1.79 -20.23
N ILE A 174 3.54 2.59 -20.34
CA ILE A 174 3.86 3.64 -19.40
C ILE A 174 3.60 4.99 -20.06
N PRO A 175 2.78 5.88 -19.45
CA PRO A 175 2.54 7.20 -20.00
C PRO A 175 3.85 7.98 -20.17
N GLY A 176 4.06 8.61 -21.33
CA GLY A 176 5.21 9.50 -21.54
C GLY A 176 5.17 10.79 -20.71
N SER A 177 4.00 11.13 -20.14
CA SER A 177 3.85 12.23 -19.17
C SER A 177 3.64 11.69 -17.76
N GLU A 178 4.39 12.25 -16.80
CA GLU A 178 4.23 11.91 -15.37
C GLU A 178 2.88 12.32 -14.79
N GLU A 179 2.12 13.19 -15.46
CA GLU A 179 0.85 13.72 -14.95
C GLU A 179 -0.16 12.61 -14.64
N ILE A 180 -0.29 11.62 -15.54
CA ILE A 180 -1.22 10.50 -15.36
C ILE A 180 -0.80 9.62 -14.18
N LEU A 181 0.50 9.36 -14.04
CA LEU A 181 1.04 8.60 -12.92
C LEU A 181 0.87 9.35 -11.59
N MET A 182 1.05 10.67 -11.59
CA MET A 182 0.77 11.53 -10.43
C MET A 182 -0.72 11.54 -10.07
N LEU A 183 -1.62 11.61 -11.05
CA LEU A 183 -3.06 11.53 -10.85
C LEU A 183 -3.46 10.19 -10.23
N PHE A 184 -2.97 9.08 -10.80
CA PHE A 184 -3.18 7.74 -10.26
C PHE A 184 -2.66 7.65 -8.82
N SER A 185 -1.45 8.15 -8.57
CA SER A 185 -0.85 8.16 -7.24
C SER A 185 -1.72 8.93 -6.26
N LYS A 186 -2.14 10.14 -6.61
CA LYS A 186 -3.05 10.98 -5.80
C LYS A 186 -4.38 10.28 -5.50
N MET A 187 -4.93 9.52 -6.45
CA MET A 187 -6.19 8.79 -6.26
C MET A 187 -6.03 7.60 -5.32
N THR A 188 -4.86 6.96 -5.31
CA THR A 188 -4.63 5.72 -4.57
C THR A 188 -3.99 5.94 -3.20
N SER A 189 -3.07 6.90 -3.09
CA SER A 189 -2.25 7.18 -1.90
C SER A 189 -3.09 7.40 -0.64
N ALA A 190 -4.21 8.12 -0.74
CA ALA A 190 -5.11 8.35 0.39
C ALA A 190 -5.69 7.04 0.96
N ASN A 191 -6.01 6.07 0.10
CA ASN A 191 -6.53 4.77 0.54
C ASN A 191 -5.45 3.92 1.21
N PHE A 192 -4.25 3.87 0.61
CA PHE A 192 -3.12 3.16 1.20
C PHE A 192 -2.70 3.76 2.55
N LEU A 193 -2.69 5.08 2.64
CA LEU A 193 -2.42 5.76 3.90
C LEU A 193 -3.49 5.44 4.95
N LYS A 194 -4.78 5.49 4.57
CA LYS A 194 -5.87 5.10 5.47
C LYS A 194 -5.73 3.66 5.97
N MET A 195 -5.25 2.74 5.13
CA MET A 195 -4.97 1.36 5.55
C MET A 195 -3.84 1.29 6.60
N SER A 196 -2.73 2.00 6.39
CA SER A 196 -1.63 2.07 7.36
C SER A 196 -2.07 2.69 8.69
N ILE A 197 -2.92 3.72 8.64
CA ILE A 197 -3.50 4.35 9.84
C ILE A 197 -4.37 3.36 10.60
N ASN A 198 -5.35 2.76 9.92
CA ASN A 198 -6.27 1.81 10.55
C ASN A 198 -5.53 0.63 11.18
N ARG A 199 -4.43 0.18 10.56
CA ARG A 199 -3.54 -0.84 11.11
C ARG A 199 -2.93 -0.39 12.44
N LEU A 200 -2.37 0.81 12.50
CA LEU A 200 -1.73 1.34 13.70
C LEU A 200 -2.73 1.59 14.83
N GLU A 201 -3.91 2.11 14.51
CA GLU A 201 -5.01 2.26 15.47
C GLU A 201 -5.45 0.90 16.02
N SER A 202 -5.66 -0.09 15.14
CA SER A 202 -6.01 -1.46 15.54
C SER A 202 -4.95 -2.07 16.46
N GLN A 203 -3.67 -1.83 16.18
CA GLN A 203 -2.57 -2.30 17.02
C GLN A 203 -2.57 -1.59 18.39
N SER A 204 -2.78 -0.28 18.42
CA SER A 204 -2.87 0.50 19.65
C SER A 204 -4.03 0.01 20.55
N LEU A 205 -5.21 -0.18 19.97
CA LEU A 205 -6.38 -0.72 20.68
C LEU A 205 -6.15 -2.13 21.21
N THR A 206 -5.47 -2.98 20.42
CA THR A 206 -5.09 -4.33 20.84
C THR A 206 -4.16 -4.28 22.05
N ASN A 207 -3.12 -3.45 22.00
CA ASN A 207 -2.16 -3.28 23.11
C ASN A 207 -2.85 -2.72 24.37
N LEU A 208 -3.74 -1.74 24.19
CA LEU A 208 -4.52 -1.16 25.28
C LEU A 208 -5.40 -2.21 25.93
N ARG A 209 -6.15 -2.99 25.14
CA ARG A 209 -6.95 -4.12 25.62
C ARG A 209 -6.10 -5.09 26.42
N ASP A 210 -4.97 -5.53 25.86
CA ASP A 210 -4.10 -6.54 26.49
C ASP A 210 -3.42 -6.02 27.76
N THR A 211 -3.28 -4.69 27.89
CA THR A 211 -2.75 -4.05 29.10
C THR A 211 -3.84 -3.88 30.17
N LEU A 212 -5.04 -3.45 29.78
CA LEU A 212 -6.11 -3.12 30.72
C LEU A 212 -6.87 -4.35 31.22
N LEU A 213 -7.14 -5.32 30.33
CA LEU A 213 -7.97 -6.47 30.66
C LEU A 213 -7.41 -7.29 31.85
N PRO A 214 -6.10 -7.61 31.92
CA PRO A 214 -5.55 -8.30 33.08
C PRO A 214 -5.68 -7.49 34.39
N LYS A 215 -5.53 -6.16 34.33
CA LYS A 215 -5.63 -5.28 35.51
C LYS A 215 -7.06 -5.14 36.02
N LEU A 216 -8.03 -5.10 35.10
CA LEU A 216 -9.46 -5.07 35.44
C LEU A 216 -9.90 -6.39 36.08
N ILE A 217 -9.49 -7.53 35.49
CA ILE A 217 -9.83 -8.87 36.00
C ILE A 217 -9.16 -9.14 37.36
N SER A 218 -7.87 -8.83 37.50
CA SER A 218 -7.10 -9.12 38.72
C SER A 218 -7.54 -8.33 39.94
N GLY A 219 -8.04 -7.12 39.72
CA GLY A 219 -8.43 -6.26 40.82
C GLY A 219 -7.72 -4.92 40.87
N GLU A 220 -6.57 -4.85 40.24
CA GLU A 220 -5.60 -3.76 40.33
C GLU A 220 -6.13 -2.45 39.75
N LEU A 221 -7.03 -2.53 38.77
CA LEU A 221 -7.75 -1.39 38.21
C LEU A 221 -9.25 -1.53 38.51
N ARG A 222 -9.83 -0.47 39.07
CA ARG A 222 -11.27 -0.35 39.36
C ARG A 222 -11.83 0.83 38.58
N LEU A 223 -12.98 0.62 37.96
CA LEU A 223 -13.70 1.70 37.29
C LEU A 223 -14.73 2.29 38.26
N PRO A 224 -14.87 3.63 38.33
CA PRO A 224 -15.98 4.27 39.01
C PRO A 224 -17.30 3.83 38.38
N SER A 225 -18.35 3.71 39.19
CA SER A 225 -19.69 3.33 38.74
C SER A 225 -20.22 4.21 37.60
N GLU A 226 -19.88 5.50 37.65
CA GLU A 226 -20.24 6.52 36.64
C GLU A 226 -19.57 6.24 35.28
N ALA A 227 -18.29 5.83 35.29
CA ALA A 227 -17.55 5.52 34.06
C ALA A 227 -18.07 4.24 33.36
N LEU A 228 -18.62 3.30 34.13
CA LEU A 228 -19.26 2.10 33.60
C LEU A 228 -20.58 2.43 32.90
N ALA A 229 -21.42 3.29 33.51
CA ALA A 229 -22.67 3.74 32.91
C ALA A 229 -22.44 4.54 31.61
N ASP A 230 -21.43 5.42 31.59
CA ASP A 230 -21.06 6.17 30.39
C ASP A 230 -20.55 5.25 29.27
N ALA A 231 -19.73 4.24 29.60
CA ALA A 231 -19.23 3.28 28.63
C ALA A 231 -20.35 2.42 28.02
N GLU A 232 -21.31 1.97 28.83
CA GLU A 232 -22.50 1.23 28.37
C GLU A 232 -23.37 2.08 27.42
N GLN A 233 -23.56 3.37 27.75
CA GLN A 233 -24.28 4.32 26.90
C GLN A 233 -23.55 4.59 25.56
N GLN A 234 -22.21 4.64 25.59
CA GLN A 234 -21.38 4.85 24.40
C GLN A 234 -21.31 3.61 23.50
N LEU A 235 -21.26 2.39 24.06
CA LEU A 235 -21.33 1.14 23.32
C LEU A 235 -22.65 1.00 22.53
N TYR A 236 -23.75 1.52 23.07
CA TYR A 236 -25.06 1.56 22.40
C TYR A 236 -25.11 2.54 21.21
N THR A 237 -24.19 3.50 21.13
CA THR A 237 -24.17 4.55 20.09
C THR A 237 -23.04 4.39 19.07
N PHE A 238 -22.22 3.34 19.18
CA PHE A 238 -21.03 3.14 18.36
C PHE A 238 -21.35 2.55 16.98
N ASP A 239 -21.97 3.36 16.12
CA ASP A 239 -22.02 3.17 14.66
C ASP A 239 -21.85 4.50 13.93
N LYS A 240 -20.72 5.19 14.17
CA LYS A 240 -20.20 6.25 13.29
C LYS A 240 -18.67 6.24 13.31
N GLY A 241 -18.10 5.76 12.20
CA GLY A 241 -16.66 5.55 12.02
C GLY A 241 -15.76 6.62 12.64
N ALA A 242 -14.87 6.18 13.51
CA ALA A 242 -13.85 7.02 14.14
C ALA A 242 -13.00 7.72 13.06
N SER A 243 -12.86 9.03 13.19
CA SER A 243 -11.88 9.81 12.43
C SER A 243 -10.56 9.75 13.17
N MET A 244 -9.44 9.68 12.44
CA MET A 244 -8.09 9.74 13.01
C MET A 244 -7.96 10.90 14.00
N THR A 245 -7.04 10.83 14.97
CA THR A 245 -6.74 11.97 15.87
C THR A 245 -5.51 12.77 15.41
N PRO A 246 -5.36 14.04 15.84
CA PRO A 246 -4.12 14.81 15.66
C PRO A 246 -2.83 14.07 16.03
N THR A 247 -2.88 13.34 17.14
CA THR A 247 -1.74 12.61 17.68
C THR A 247 -1.39 11.43 16.79
N ASP A 248 -2.38 10.67 16.33
CA ASP A 248 -2.17 9.53 15.44
C ASP A 248 -1.54 9.98 14.13
N MET A 249 -2.07 11.04 13.53
CA MET A 249 -1.55 11.58 12.27
C MET A 249 -0.09 12.04 12.40
N LYS A 250 0.21 12.78 13.47
CA LYS A 250 1.56 13.24 13.76
C LYS A 250 2.51 12.06 13.99
N HIS A 251 2.07 11.07 14.77
CA HIS A 251 2.85 9.87 15.05
C HIS A 251 3.19 9.09 13.78
N ILE A 252 2.19 8.88 12.91
CA ILE A 252 2.35 8.17 11.63
C ILE A 252 3.31 8.90 10.71
N ARG A 253 3.14 10.22 10.59
CA ARG A 253 4.04 11.04 9.80
C ARG A 253 5.49 10.91 10.29
N HIS A 254 5.71 10.89 11.61
CA HIS A 254 7.04 10.69 12.19
C HIS A 254 7.57 9.26 11.99
N GLN A 255 6.74 8.23 12.18
CA GLN A 255 7.14 6.82 11.95
C GLN A 255 7.58 6.60 10.49
N LEU A 256 6.80 7.11 9.54
CA LEU A 256 7.07 6.97 8.11
C LEU A 256 8.13 7.96 7.58
N ASN A 257 8.68 8.81 8.46
CA ASN A 257 9.65 9.84 8.13
C ASN A 257 9.19 10.80 7.02
N TRP A 258 7.92 11.20 7.09
CA TRP A 258 7.31 12.12 6.15
C TRP A 258 7.37 13.56 6.66
N SER A 259 7.64 14.51 5.77
CA SER A 259 7.44 15.93 6.09
C SER A 259 5.95 16.28 6.02
N GLN A 260 5.53 17.38 6.65
CA GLN A 260 4.14 17.84 6.52
C GLN A 260 3.82 18.21 5.06
N GLU A 261 4.80 18.72 4.32
CA GLU A 261 4.71 19.06 2.90
C GLU A 261 4.54 17.81 2.04
N PHE A 262 5.30 16.75 2.32
CA PHE A 262 5.15 15.47 1.63
C PHE A 262 3.74 14.91 1.83
N LEU A 263 3.26 14.91 3.07
CA LEU A 263 1.92 14.43 3.41
C LEU A 263 0.82 15.31 2.77
N ALA A 264 1.00 16.62 2.73
CA ALA A 264 0.09 17.57 2.08
C ALA A 264 -0.04 17.27 0.59
N ARG A 265 1.11 17.09 -0.07
CA ARG A 265 1.18 16.74 -1.49
C ARG A 265 0.52 15.39 -1.76
N GLN A 266 0.82 14.37 -0.95
CA GLN A 266 0.26 13.03 -1.11
C GLN A 266 -1.26 12.99 -0.98
N LEU A 267 -1.80 13.73 -0.01
CA LEU A 267 -3.23 13.79 0.25
C LEU A 267 -3.97 14.80 -0.64
N GLY A 268 -3.25 15.63 -1.41
CA GLY A 268 -3.85 16.66 -2.24
C GLY A 268 -4.56 17.76 -1.43
N ILE A 269 -4.05 18.09 -0.25
CA ILE A 269 -4.62 19.08 0.68
C ILE A 269 -3.58 20.14 1.08
N SER A 270 -4.02 21.25 1.67
CA SER A 270 -3.09 22.32 2.04
C SER A 270 -2.20 21.93 3.23
N LEU A 271 -0.94 22.37 3.19
CA LEU A 271 0.00 22.26 4.33
C LEU A 271 -0.62 22.85 5.60
N ARG A 272 -1.29 24.00 5.49
CA ARG A 272 -1.98 24.66 6.61
C ARG A 272 -3.01 23.76 7.27
N SER A 273 -3.74 22.94 6.50
CA SER A 273 -4.71 21.98 7.04
C SER A 273 -4.01 20.92 7.88
N ILE A 274 -2.88 20.39 7.41
CA ILE A 274 -2.07 19.41 8.16
C ILE A 274 -1.50 20.02 9.42
N SER A 275 -0.85 21.19 9.33
CA SER A 275 -0.22 21.84 10.48
C SER A 275 -1.24 22.19 11.57
N ARG A 276 -2.44 22.70 11.18
CA ARG A 276 -3.51 22.98 12.15
C ARG A 276 -4.03 21.71 12.80
N TYR A 277 -4.23 20.66 12.01
CA TYR A 277 -4.74 19.41 12.55
C TYR A 277 -3.73 18.79 13.53
N GLU A 278 -2.45 18.70 13.17
CA GLU A 278 -1.39 18.22 14.07
C GLU A 278 -1.16 19.11 15.30
N ALA A 279 -1.56 20.38 15.25
CA ALA A 279 -1.56 21.29 16.40
C ALA A 279 -2.76 21.08 17.35
N GLY A 280 -3.60 20.07 17.11
CA GLY A 280 -4.69 19.69 18.01
C GLY A 280 -6.05 20.31 17.65
N HIS A 281 -6.18 20.98 16.50
CA HIS A 281 -7.48 21.52 16.07
C HIS A 281 -8.39 20.38 15.55
N THR A 282 -9.15 19.73 16.43
CA THR A 282 -10.02 18.58 16.11
C THR A 282 -11.35 18.95 15.44
N GLN A 283 -11.70 20.24 15.37
CA GLN A 283 -12.90 20.71 14.66
C GLN A 283 -12.79 20.58 13.14
N ILE A 284 -11.58 20.40 12.60
CA ILE A 284 -11.37 20.05 11.20
C ILE A 284 -11.29 18.52 11.08
N PRO A 285 -11.98 17.90 10.09
CA PRO A 285 -11.88 16.46 9.86
C PRO A 285 -10.42 16.05 9.63
N SER A 286 -10.10 14.78 9.88
CA SER A 286 -8.73 14.30 9.65
C SER A 286 -8.29 14.60 8.21
N PRO A 287 -7.02 14.98 7.98
CA PRO A 287 -6.55 15.30 6.63
C PRO A 287 -6.74 14.16 5.63
N VAL A 288 -6.71 12.91 6.11
CA VAL A 288 -7.03 11.71 5.32
C VAL A 288 -8.52 11.61 5.01
N ASP A 289 -9.40 11.89 5.97
CA ASP A 289 -10.84 11.92 5.70
C ASP A 289 -11.23 13.08 4.79
N ILE A 290 -10.53 14.22 4.87
CA ILE A 290 -10.68 15.32 3.90
C ILE A 290 -10.31 14.82 2.51
N ALA A 291 -9.17 14.15 2.35
CA ALA A 291 -8.72 13.62 1.06
C ALA A 291 -9.69 12.58 0.51
N VAL A 292 -10.11 11.60 1.32
CA VAL A 292 -11.07 10.55 0.93
C VAL A 292 -12.45 11.16 0.59
N ARG A 293 -12.97 12.10 1.40
CA ARG A 293 -14.25 12.77 1.10
C ARG A 293 -14.16 13.67 -0.12
N SER A 294 -13.04 14.36 -0.31
CA SER A 294 -12.80 15.19 -1.51
C SER A 294 -12.80 14.31 -2.76
N PHE A 295 -12.16 13.14 -2.72
CA PHE A 295 -12.22 12.14 -3.78
C PHE A 295 -13.66 11.66 -4.06
N LEU A 296 -14.38 11.22 -3.03
CA LEU A 296 -15.75 10.72 -3.18
C LEU A 296 -16.73 11.81 -3.68
N LYS A 297 -16.51 13.09 -3.30
CA LYS A 297 -17.31 14.22 -3.79
C LYS A 297 -16.91 14.65 -5.20
N GLY A 298 -15.63 14.57 -5.56
CA GLY A 298 -15.15 14.81 -6.92
C GLY A 298 -15.75 13.83 -7.94
N ASN A 299 -15.99 12.59 -7.53
CA ASN A 299 -16.69 11.58 -8.34
C ASN A 299 -18.22 11.75 -8.40
N ARG A 300 -18.82 12.66 -7.62
CA ARG A 300 -20.24 13.05 -7.79
C ARG A 300 -20.43 14.19 -8.80
N GLY A 301 -19.36 14.61 -9.48
CA GLY A 301 -19.35 15.77 -10.38
C GLY A 301 -19.29 15.48 -11.87
N GLN A 302 -19.15 14.22 -12.32
CA GLN A 302 -19.24 13.86 -13.75
C GLN A 302 -19.78 12.44 -13.91
N GLY A 303 -21.09 12.34 -14.11
CA GLY A 303 -21.77 11.07 -14.35
C GLY A 303 -23.29 11.24 -14.34
N TYR A 304 -23.85 11.41 -15.54
CA TYR A 304 -25.21 11.01 -15.90
C TYR A 304 -26.38 11.73 -15.20
N PHE A 305 -26.63 12.99 -15.59
CA PHE A 305 -28.00 13.42 -15.84
C PHE A 305 -28.04 14.18 -17.17
N GLY A 306 -28.55 13.50 -18.19
CA GLY A 306 -29.07 14.18 -19.36
C GLY A 306 -30.21 15.12 -18.96
N ARG A 307 -30.05 16.39 -19.33
CA ARG A 307 -31.10 17.36 -19.66
C ARG A 307 -30.48 18.19 -20.79
N LYS A 308 -30.98 18.24 -22.02
CA LYS A 308 -32.31 17.97 -22.58
C LYS A 308 -32.21 17.02 -23.77
#